data_AF-A0A7C5V0F1-F1
#
_entry.id   AF-A0A7C5V0F1-F1
#
_cell.length_a   1.000
_cell.length_b   1.000
_cell.length_c   1.000
_cell.angle_alpha   90.00
_cell.angle_beta   90.00
_cell.angle_gamma   90.00
#
_symmetry.space_group_name_H-M   'P 1'
#
loop_
_entity.id
_entity.type
_entity.pdbx_description
1 polymer ?
#
loop_
_entity_poly.entity_id
_entity_poly.type
_entity_poly.pdbx_seq_one_letter_code
_entity_poly.pdbx_strand_id
1 'polypeptide(L)'
;MSREKLRQLGIDLPILPTTSVGSFPKPDYLMKARSEFAKGKITREQLEEAERRATEFWIRKQEELDVDVLVDGEMYRGDMVAYFSEHIAGFEQGGLVRSYGNRYYHKPIITSEV
;
A
#
# COMPACT_ATOMS: atom_id res chain seq x y z
N MET A 1 19.17 -5.11 13.40
CA MET A 1 19.25 -4.12 14.50
C MET A 1 19.38 -4.90 15.81
N SER A 2 20.25 -4.54 16.75
CA SER A 2 20.39 -5.31 18.02
C SER A 2 19.18 -5.09 18.93
N ARG A 3 18.86 -6.05 19.82
CA ARG A 3 17.79 -5.91 20.82
C ARG A 3 18.00 -4.71 21.75
N GLU A 4 19.25 -4.42 22.06
CA GLU A 4 19.64 -3.25 22.85
C GLU A 4 19.21 -1.95 22.17
N LYS A 5 19.39 -1.85 20.85
CA LYS A 5 18.97 -0.68 20.07
C LYS A 5 17.44 -0.54 20.01
N LEU A 6 16.69 -1.65 19.92
CA LEU A 6 15.24 -1.62 19.98
C LEU A 6 14.73 -1.11 21.35
N ARG A 7 15.34 -1.59 22.44
CA ARG A 7 15.02 -1.12 23.81
C ARG A 7 15.32 0.37 24.00
N GLN A 8 16.43 0.87 23.44
CA GLN A 8 16.74 2.31 23.45
C GLN A 8 15.69 3.16 22.72
N LEU A 9 15.00 2.58 21.73
CA LEU A 9 13.90 3.20 20.99
C LEU A 9 12.52 2.99 21.67
N GLY A 10 12.48 2.36 22.85
CA GLY A 10 11.23 2.04 23.55
C GLY A 10 10.42 0.91 22.88
N ILE A 11 11.06 0.12 22.02
CA ILE A 11 10.43 -0.99 21.30
C ILE A 11 10.73 -2.29 22.07
N ASP A 12 9.70 -2.85 22.68
CA ASP A 12 9.76 -4.16 23.34
C ASP A 12 9.05 -5.19 22.47
N LEU A 13 9.80 -6.22 22.04
CA LEU A 13 9.32 -7.27 21.14
C LEU A 13 9.59 -8.64 21.77
N PRO A 14 8.71 -9.62 21.56
CA PRO A 14 8.93 -10.98 22.05
C PRO A 14 10.12 -11.64 21.36
N ILE A 15 10.46 -12.85 21.81
CA ILE A 15 11.61 -13.58 21.26
C ILE A 15 11.45 -13.94 19.78
N LEU A 16 10.20 -14.17 19.36
CA LEU A 16 9.81 -14.50 17.99
C LEU A 16 8.73 -13.49 17.54
N PRO A 17 9.12 -12.25 17.17
CA PRO A 17 8.16 -11.25 16.75
C PRO A 17 7.53 -11.60 15.40
N THR A 18 6.27 -11.25 15.26
CA THR A 18 5.42 -11.51 14.10
C THR A 18 5.09 -10.22 13.37
N THR A 19 5.03 -10.32 12.04
CA THR A 19 4.64 -9.22 11.16
C THR A 19 4.22 -9.79 9.81
N SER A 20 3.74 -8.92 8.93
CA SER A 20 3.49 -9.25 7.52
C SER A 20 4.37 -8.39 6.61
N VAL A 21 4.36 -8.69 5.30
CA VAL A 21 5.27 -8.04 4.34
C VAL A 21 4.80 -6.65 3.85
N GLY A 22 3.55 -6.25 4.14
CA GLY A 22 3.01 -4.95 3.72
C GLY A 22 1.58 -5.04 3.19
N SER A 23 1.42 -5.47 1.94
CA SER A 23 0.12 -5.44 1.25
C SER A 23 -0.91 -6.42 1.82
N PHE A 24 -2.15 -5.96 1.95
CA PHE A 24 -3.31 -6.80 2.26
C PHE A 24 -4.37 -6.80 1.13
N PRO A 25 -5.29 -7.79 1.11
CA PRO A 25 -6.42 -7.80 0.20
C PRO A 25 -7.25 -6.52 0.29
N LYS A 26 -7.50 -5.91 -0.87
CA LYS A 26 -8.31 -4.70 -1.00
C LYS A 26 -9.80 -5.09 -0.98
N PRO A 27 -10.62 -4.49 -0.11
CA PRO A 27 -12.05 -4.76 -0.07
C PRO A 27 -12.77 -4.35 -1.36
N ASP A 28 -13.86 -5.03 -1.70
CA ASP A 28 -14.64 -4.76 -2.93
C ASP A 28 -15.13 -3.31 -3.02
N TYR A 29 -15.50 -2.70 -1.88
CA TYR A 29 -15.95 -1.30 -1.87
C TYR A 29 -14.82 -0.33 -2.26
N LEU A 30 -13.58 -0.64 -1.89
CA LEU A 30 -12.41 0.17 -2.26
C LEU A 30 -12.09 -0.01 -3.75
N MET A 31 -12.17 -1.23 -4.27
CA MET A 31 -12.01 -1.49 -5.70
C MET A 31 -13.07 -0.76 -6.53
N LYS A 32 -14.31 -0.70 -6.05
CA LYS A 32 -15.39 0.09 -6.65
C LYS A 32 -15.10 1.59 -6.59
N ALA A 33 -14.70 2.12 -5.43
CA ALA A 33 -14.35 3.53 -5.27
C ALA A 33 -13.25 3.95 -6.25
N ARG A 34 -12.19 3.15 -6.40
CA ARG A 34 -11.13 3.38 -7.39
C ARG A 34 -11.65 3.43 -8.83
N SER A 35 -12.53 2.52 -9.20
CA SER A 35 -13.13 2.52 -10.55
C SER A 35 -13.98 3.77 -10.80
N GLU A 36 -14.72 4.23 -9.79
CA GLU A 36 -15.57 5.42 -9.93
C GLU A 36 -14.75 6.72 -9.89
N PHE A 37 -13.65 6.76 -9.14
CA PHE A 37 -12.69 7.86 -9.17
C PHE A 37 -12.01 7.98 -10.54
N ALA A 38 -11.55 6.85 -11.11
CA ALA A 38 -10.98 6.81 -12.45
C ALA A 38 -11.95 7.28 -13.56
N LYS A 39 -13.27 7.22 -13.29
CA LYS A 39 -14.32 7.74 -14.18
C LYS A 39 -14.75 9.18 -13.85
N GLY A 40 -14.10 9.84 -12.88
CA GLY A 40 -14.44 11.20 -12.45
C GLY A 40 -15.77 11.33 -11.71
N LYS A 41 -16.32 10.24 -11.17
CA LYS A 41 -17.65 10.24 -10.54
C LYS A 41 -17.63 10.52 -9.03
N ILE A 42 -16.49 10.31 -8.40
CA ILE A 42 -16.25 10.67 -7.00
C ILE A 42 -15.03 11.58 -6.92
N THR A 43 -15.00 12.39 -5.88
CA THR A 43 -13.88 13.27 -5.54
C THR A 43 -12.67 12.47 -5.02
N ARG A 44 -11.51 13.11 -4.97
CA ARG A 44 -10.30 12.53 -4.40
C ARG A 44 -10.49 12.22 -2.91
N GLU A 45 -11.15 13.12 -2.19
CA GLU A 45 -11.44 13.02 -0.77
C GLU A 45 -12.36 11.82 -0.46
N GLN A 46 -13.32 11.55 -1.35
CA GLN A 46 -14.19 10.37 -1.23
C GLN A 46 -13.43 9.05 -1.45
N LEU A 47 -12.44 9.02 -2.35
CA LEU A 47 -11.56 7.87 -2.52
C LEU A 47 -10.67 7.68 -1.29
N GLU A 48 -10.05 8.75 -0.80
CA GLU A 48 -9.18 8.72 0.40
C GLU A 48 -9.92 8.22 1.63
N GLU A 49 -11.19 8.59 1.81
CA GLU A 49 -11.99 8.08 2.92
C GLU A 49 -12.22 6.56 2.81
N ALA A 50 -12.43 6.04 1.59
CA ALA A 50 -12.53 4.60 1.37
C ALA A 50 -11.20 3.88 1.63
N GLU A 51 -10.07 4.48 1.26
CA GLU A 51 -8.73 3.96 1.53
C GLU A 51 -8.42 3.94 3.03
N ARG A 52 -8.71 5.05 3.73
CA ARG A 52 -8.53 5.20 5.18
C ARG A 52 -9.36 4.18 5.94
N ARG A 53 -10.63 4.00 5.57
CA ARG A 53 -11.51 2.98 6.15
C ARG A 53 -10.97 1.56 5.95
N ALA A 54 -10.40 1.26 4.79
CA ALA A 54 -9.81 -0.05 4.52
C ALA A 54 -8.50 -0.27 5.32
N THR A 55 -7.68 0.77 5.48
CA THR A 55 -6.47 0.71 6.31
C THR A 55 -6.85 0.53 7.78
N GLU A 56 -7.82 1.28 8.28
CA GLU A 56 -8.32 1.14 9.66
C GLU A 56 -8.80 -0.28 9.94
N PHE A 57 -9.57 -0.87 9.01
CA PHE A 57 -9.98 -2.27 9.13
C PHE A 57 -8.79 -3.22 9.31
N TRP A 58 -7.75 -3.12 8.48
CA TRP A 58 -6.58 -4.01 8.57
C TRP A 58 -5.72 -3.75 9.80
N ILE A 59 -5.60 -2.51 10.26
CA ILE A 59 -4.95 -2.20 11.54
C ILE A 59 -5.70 -2.91 12.68
N ARG A 60 -7.03 -2.74 12.77
CA ARG A 60 -7.85 -3.42 13.79
C ARG A 60 -7.73 -4.93 13.72
N LYS A 61 -7.70 -5.51 12.51
CA LYS A 61 -7.51 -6.96 12.35
C LYS A 61 -6.16 -7.45 12.83
N GLN A 62 -5.09 -6.70 12.63
CA GLN A 62 -3.77 -7.08 13.14
C GLN A 62 -3.70 -6.96 14.68
N GLU A 63 -4.32 -5.92 15.26
CA GLU A 63 -4.49 -5.79 16.71
C GLU A 63 -5.25 -6.99 17.31
N GLU A 64 -6.37 -7.39 16.69
CA GLU A 64 -7.17 -8.57 17.10
C GLU A 64 -6.37 -9.88 17.02
N LEU A 65 -5.39 -9.96 16.11
CA LEU A 65 -4.54 -11.13 15.89
C LEU A 65 -3.25 -11.12 16.72
N ASP A 66 -3.04 -10.11 17.55
CA ASP A 66 -1.84 -9.94 18.39
C ASP A 66 -0.53 -9.90 17.58
N VAL A 67 -0.55 -9.22 16.42
CA VAL A 67 0.65 -9.02 15.58
C VAL A 67 1.57 -7.98 16.21
N ASP A 68 2.87 -8.27 16.33
CA ASP A 68 3.81 -7.40 17.04
C ASP A 68 4.16 -6.11 16.27
N VAL A 69 4.31 -6.20 14.95
CA VAL A 69 4.62 -5.05 14.09
C VAL A 69 3.62 -4.98 12.95
N LEU A 70 2.78 -3.96 13.00
CA LEU A 70 1.67 -3.75 12.08
C LEU A 70 2.13 -3.09 10.78
N VAL A 71 1.38 -3.35 9.72
CA VAL A 71 1.49 -2.64 8.43
C VAL A 71 0.13 -2.06 8.03
N ASP A 72 0.13 -1.03 7.18
CA ASP A 72 -1.09 -0.31 6.78
C ASP A 72 -1.92 -1.01 5.68
N GLY A 73 -1.38 -2.09 5.10
CA GLY A 73 -2.01 -2.86 4.03
C GLY A 73 -1.87 -2.28 2.62
N GLU A 74 -1.26 -1.10 2.45
CA GLU A 74 -1.10 -0.42 1.16
C GLU A 74 -2.43 -0.17 0.42
N MET A 75 -3.46 0.22 1.15
CA MET A 75 -4.82 0.43 0.62
C MET A 75 -4.90 1.57 -0.40
N TYR A 76 -3.99 2.54 -0.32
CA TYR A 76 -3.87 3.68 -1.23
C TYR A 76 -2.97 3.41 -2.45
N ARG A 77 -2.27 2.26 -2.49
CA ARG A 77 -1.37 1.92 -3.60
C ARG A 77 -2.03 0.98 -4.59
N GLY A 78 -1.81 1.18 -5.88
CA GLY A 78 -2.19 0.24 -6.95
C GLY A 78 -1.09 -0.79 -7.22
N ASP A 79 0.14 -0.30 -7.32
CA ASP A 79 1.35 -1.06 -7.62
C ASP A 79 2.53 -0.42 -6.87
N MET A 80 3.52 -1.23 -6.50
CA MET A 80 4.65 -0.81 -5.66
C MET A 80 5.66 0.09 -6.39
N VAL A 81 5.60 0.22 -7.72
CA VAL A 81 6.46 1.10 -8.51
C VAL A 81 5.65 2.23 -9.14
N ALA A 82 4.51 1.90 -9.76
CA ALA A 82 3.69 2.91 -10.44
C ALA A 82 3.23 4.02 -9.49
N TYR A 83 2.88 3.66 -8.24
CA TYR A 83 2.48 4.64 -7.24
C TYR A 83 3.56 5.72 -7.02
N PHE A 84 4.84 5.34 -6.93
CA PHE A 84 5.91 6.31 -6.73
C PHE A 84 6.20 7.12 -8.00
N SER A 85 6.12 6.50 -9.18
CA SER A 85 6.36 7.21 -10.45
C SER A 85 5.37 8.35 -10.70
N GLU A 86 4.16 8.28 -10.12
CA GLU A 86 3.18 9.37 -10.20
C GLU A 86 3.57 10.58 -9.34
N HIS A 87 4.49 10.42 -8.39
CA HIS A 87 4.86 11.43 -7.39
C HIS A 87 6.32 11.90 -7.49
N ILE A 88 7.08 11.41 -8.48
CA ILE A 88 8.49 11.74 -8.68
C ILE A 88 8.67 12.24 -10.11
N ALA A 89 9.42 13.34 -10.28
CA ALA A 89 9.72 13.91 -11.58
C ALA A 89 10.58 12.95 -12.44
N GLY A 90 10.56 13.14 -13.76
CA GLY A 90 11.34 12.33 -14.69
C GLY A 90 10.78 10.95 -15.00
N PHE A 91 9.55 10.67 -14.56
CA PHE A 91 8.78 9.50 -14.97
C PHE A 91 7.62 9.85 -15.91
N GLU A 92 7.37 8.95 -16.86
CA GLU A 92 6.16 8.92 -17.67
C GLU A 92 5.43 7.58 -17.54
N GLN A 93 4.11 7.59 -17.74
CA GLN A 93 3.30 6.37 -17.65
C GLN A 93 3.46 5.51 -18.92
N GLY A 94 3.97 4.29 -18.76
CA GLY A 94 4.09 3.33 -19.85
C GLY A 94 2.86 2.43 -20.06
N GLY A 95 2.99 1.54 -21.05
CA GLY A 95 1.96 0.58 -21.41
C GLY A 95 1.74 -0.53 -20.38
N LEU A 96 0.65 -1.28 -20.58
CA LEU A 96 0.29 -2.42 -19.74
C LEU A 96 1.17 -3.63 -20.09
N VAL A 97 1.92 -4.15 -19.12
CA VAL A 97 2.82 -5.29 -19.30
C VAL A 97 2.41 -6.44 -18.37
N ARG A 98 2.39 -7.66 -18.91
CA ARG A 98 2.12 -8.88 -18.16
C ARG A 98 3.30 -9.20 -17.24
N SER A 99 3.04 -9.38 -15.95
CA SER A 99 4.06 -9.81 -14.99
C SER A 99 4.04 -11.33 -14.81
N TYR A 100 2.92 -11.90 -14.37
CA TYR A 100 2.77 -13.35 -14.20
C TYR A 100 1.28 -13.74 -14.19
N GLY A 101 0.93 -14.86 -14.82
CA GLY A 101 -0.46 -15.32 -14.87
C GLY A 101 -1.38 -14.26 -15.47
N ASN A 102 -2.42 -13.83 -14.75
CA ASN A 102 -3.33 -12.76 -15.18
C ASN A 102 -3.03 -11.40 -14.53
N ARG A 103 -1.82 -11.20 -14.00
CA ARG A 103 -1.40 -9.94 -13.38
C ARG A 103 -0.68 -9.04 -14.38
N TYR A 104 -1.19 -7.82 -14.52
CA TYR A 104 -0.68 -6.80 -15.43
C TYR A 104 -0.48 -5.49 -14.69
N TYR A 105 0.55 -4.74 -15.07
CA TYR A 105 0.88 -3.46 -14.47
C TYR A 105 1.31 -2.47 -15.54
N HIS A 106 0.93 -1.20 -15.37
CA HIS A 106 1.54 -0.11 -16.13
C HIS A 106 2.98 0.04 -15.65
N LYS A 107 3.95 -0.15 -16.56
CA LYS A 107 5.36 -0.01 -16.21
C LYS A 107 5.80 1.42 -16.50
N PRO A 108 6.15 2.21 -15.47
CA PRO A 108 6.59 3.57 -15.71
C PRO A 108 7.95 3.60 -16.41
N ILE A 109 8.22 4.68 -17.15
CA ILE A 109 9.41 4.89 -17.96
C ILE A 109 10.16 6.08 -17.38
N ILE A 110 11.47 5.94 -17.17
CA ILE A 110 12.34 7.07 -16.79
C ILE A 110 12.70 7.82 -18.06
N THR A 111 12.31 9.09 -18.17
CA THR A 111 12.55 9.95 -19.34
C THR A 111 13.51 11.10 -19.07
N SER A 112 13.80 11.39 -17.80
CA SER A 112 14.83 12.35 -17.40
C SER A 112 15.48 11.96 -16.07
N GLU A 113 16.32 12.84 -15.53
CA GLU A 113 16.83 12.73 -14.16
C GLU A 113 15.67 12.69 -13.15
N VAL A 114 15.87 11.90 -12.09
CA VAL A 114 14.91 11.54 -11.04
C VAL A 114 15.35 12.13 -9.71
#